data_AF-A0A1Y1MU58-F1
#
_entry.id   AF-A0A1Y1MU58-F1
#
_cell.length_a   1.000
_cell.length_b   1.000
_cell.length_c   1.000
_cell.angle_alpha   90.00
_cell.angle_beta   90.00
_cell.angle_gamma   90.00
#
_symmetry.space_group_name_H-M   'P 1'
#
loop_
_entity.id
_entity.type
_entity.pdbx_description
1 polymer ?
#
loop_
_entity_poly.entity_id
_entity_poly.type
_entity_poly.pdbx_seq_one_letter_code
_entity_poly.pdbx_strand_id
1 'polypeptide(L)'
;EKLQKYKDVRGFRLHAERGCTFWRFNIEVELREKQQRIAYRINRGPSMAFWVPPRGQAMNIMFHSCNGFSASANPDDLSGPDPMWRDVLNTHQSQPFHVMIGGGDQIYNDSVAHECSLFDEWLDIRHPQHKHAAAFTASMQDEMEEF
;
A
#
# COMPACT_ATOMS: atom_id res chain seq x y z
N GLU A 1 -13.59 -17.16 -34.79
CA GLU A 1 -12.80 -17.63 -33.64
C GLU A 1 -13.03 -16.69 -32.45
N LYS A 2 -13.84 -17.09 -31.47
CA LYS A 2 -14.16 -16.24 -30.31
C LYS A 2 -12.98 -16.29 -29.33
N LEU A 3 -11.95 -15.48 -29.58
CA LEU A 3 -10.86 -15.27 -28.64
C LEU A 3 -11.44 -14.81 -27.29
N GLN A 4 -11.16 -15.59 -26.25
CA GLN A 4 -11.43 -15.22 -24.86
C GLN A 4 -10.71 -13.89 -24.58
N LYS A 5 -11.47 -12.78 -24.52
CA LYS A 5 -10.94 -11.42 -24.36
C LYS A 5 -10.34 -11.15 -22.98
N TYR A 6 -10.33 -12.14 -22.09
CA TYR A 6 -9.81 -12.06 -20.74
C TYR A 6 -9.38 -13.46 -20.25
N LYS A 7 -8.53 -13.48 -19.25
CA LYS A 7 -8.11 -14.68 -18.51
C LYS A 7 -8.50 -14.50 -17.05
N ASP A 8 -9.20 -15.48 -16.49
CA ASP A 8 -9.43 -15.50 -15.05
C ASP A 8 -8.15 -15.95 -14.33
N VAL A 9 -7.77 -15.19 -13.31
CA VAL A 9 -6.61 -15.47 -12.47
C VAL A 9 -7.10 -15.82 -11.08
N ARG A 10 -6.78 -17.03 -10.62
CA ARG A 10 -7.13 -17.46 -9.27
C ARG A 10 -6.26 -16.72 -8.25
N GLY A 11 -6.90 -16.11 -7.27
CA GLY A 11 -6.22 -15.52 -6.12
C GLY A 11 -5.73 -16.59 -5.15
N PHE A 12 -4.58 -16.33 -4.54
CA PHE A 12 -4.01 -17.10 -3.44
C PHE A 12 -4.27 -16.35 -2.15
N ARG A 13 -4.98 -16.97 -1.21
CA ARG A 13 -5.14 -16.41 0.13
C ARG A 13 -3.78 -16.49 0.83
N LEU A 14 -3.21 -15.33 1.16
CA LEU A 14 -1.97 -15.24 1.91
C LEU A 14 -2.24 -15.38 3.41
N HIS A 15 -3.28 -14.69 3.89
CA HIS A 15 -3.62 -14.60 5.31
C HIS A 15 -5.08 -14.24 5.47
N ALA A 16 -5.66 -14.57 6.64
CA ALA A 16 -6.99 -14.11 7.03
C ALA A 16 -7.00 -13.92 8.54
N GLU A 17 -7.35 -12.70 8.97
CA GLU A 17 -7.32 -12.30 10.36
C GLU A 17 -8.28 -11.13 10.57
N ARG A 18 -8.97 -11.09 11.71
CA ARG A 18 -9.90 -10.02 12.13
C ARG A 18 -10.90 -9.56 11.05
N GLY A 19 -11.46 -10.50 10.28
CA GLY A 19 -12.42 -10.19 9.21
C GLY A 19 -11.79 -9.67 7.91
N CYS A 20 -10.49 -9.39 7.90
CA CYS A 20 -9.71 -9.06 6.72
C CYS A 20 -9.15 -10.33 6.06
N THR A 21 -9.06 -10.33 4.73
CA THR A 21 -8.41 -11.41 3.97
C THR A 21 -7.44 -10.84 2.97
N PHE A 22 -6.19 -11.30 3.05
CA PHE A 22 -5.11 -10.85 2.19
C PHE A 22 -4.95 -11.81 1.01
N TRP A 23 -4.98 -11.26 -0.19
CA TRP A 23 -4.95 -12.04 -1.43
C TRP A 23 -3.77 -11.62 -2.31
N ARG A 24 -3.15 -12.61 -2.96
CA ARG A 24 -2.16 -12.40 -4.01
C ARG A 24 -2.68 -12.94 -5.34
N PHE A 25 -2.51 -12.15 -6.39
CA PHE A 25 -2.82 -12.55 -7.76
C PHE A 25 -1.54 -12.48 -8.58
N ASN A 26 -1.16 -13.60 -9.20
CA ASN A 26 -0.01 -13.65 -10.10
C ASN A 26 -0.50 -13.40 -11.53
N ILE A 27 -0.09 -12.26 -12.10
CA ILE A 27 -0.49 -11.83 -13.43
C ILE A 27 0.78 -11.75 -14.29
N GLU A 28 0.72 -12.37 -15.46
CA GLU A 28 1.78 -12.31 -16.46
C GLU A 28 1.27 -11.51 -17.65
N VAL A 29 2.04 -10.48 -18.04
CA VAL A 29 1.72 -9.63 -19.19
C VAL A 29 2.88 -9.71 -20.17
N GLU A 30 2.60 -10.21 -21.37
CA GLU A 30 3.59 -10.24 -22.45
C GLU A 30 3.76 -8.82 -23.01
N LEU A 31 4.97 -8.27 -22.90
CA LEU A 31 5.30 -6.95 -23.43
C LEU A 31 5.28 -6.93 -24.95
N ARG A 32 4.66 -5.90 -25.52
CA ARG A 32 4.56 -5.68 -26.98
C ARG A 32 5.41 -4.51 -27.43
N GLU A 33 5.48 -4.29 -28.74
CA GLU A 33 6.24 -3.18 -29.33
C GLU A 33 5.73 -1.79 -28.95
N LYS A 34 4.48 -1.70 -28.48
CA LYS A 34 3.84 -0.48 -28.01
C LYS A 34 3.42 -0.64 -26.55
N GLN A 35 3.35 0.48 -25.84
CA GLN A 35 2.81 0.55 -24.49
C GLN A 35 1.37 0.03 -24.46
N GLN A 36 1.01 -0.72 -23.43
CA GLN A 36 -0.31 -1.35 -23.33
C GLN A 36 -1.03 -0.93 -22.04
N ARG A 37 -2.34 -0.68 -22.17
CA ARG A 37 -3.25 -0.53 -21.03
C ARG A 37 -3.91 -1.87 -20.75
N ILE A 38 -3.65 -2.44 -19.58
CA ILE A 38 -4.19 -3.72 -19.15
C ILE A 38 -5.37 -3.47 -18.22
N ALA A 39 -6.56 -3.89 -18.63
CA ALA A 39 -7.76 -3.81 -17.80
C ALA A 39 -7.89 -5.06 -16.93
N TYR A 40 -8.32 -4.88 -15.68
CA TYR A 40 -8.63 -5.97 -14.77
C TYR A 40 -9.86 -5.61 -13.92
N ARG A 41 -10.47 -6.62 -13.32
CA ARG A 41 -11.49 -6.46 -12.29
C ARG A 41 -11.24 -7.50 -11.21
N ILE A 42 -11.52 -7.14 -9.97
CA ILE A 42 -11.52 -8.11 -8.86
C ILE A 42 -12.96 -8.58 -8.67
N ASN A 43 -13.20 -9.88 -8.82
CA ASN A 43 -14.54 -10.48 -8.76
C ASN A 43 -15.53 -9.77 -9.72
N ARG A 44 -16.61 -9.22 -9.16
CA ARG A 44 -17.64 -8.45 -9.89
C ARG A 44 -17.53 -6.94 -9.63
N GLY A 45 -16.38 -6.49 -9.14
CA GLY A 45 -16.10 -5.08 -8.88
C GLY A 45 -15.90 -4.24 -10.15
N PRO A 46 -15.60 -2.95 -9.98
CA PRO A 46 -15.35 -2.05 -11.10
C PRO A 46 -14.13 -2.48 -11.93
N SER A 47 -14.13 -2.08 -13.21
CA SER A 47 -12.98 -2.28 -14.08
C SER A 47 -11.92 -1.24 -13.77
N MET A 48 -10.73 -1.71 -13.42
CA MET A 48 -9.53 -0.92 -13.20
C MET A 48 -8.54 -1.17 -14.34
N ALA A 49 -7.48 -0.37 -14.43
CA ALA A 49 -6.43 -0.59 -15.41
C ALA A 49 -5.07 -0.08 -14.93
N PHE A 50 -4.01 -0.67 -15.47
CA PHE A 50 -2.62 -0.20 -15.32
C PHE A 50 -1.91 -0.24 -16.67
N TRP A 51 -0.73 0.37 -16.74
CA TRP A 51 0.06 0.45 -17.96
C TRP A 51 1.34 -0.39 -17.85
N VAL A 52 1.71 -1.07 -18.94
CA VAL A 52 3.00 -1.76 -19.09
C VAL A 52 3.81 -1.14 -20.23
N PRO A 53 5.15 -1.04 -20.09
CA PRO A 53 5.99 -0.36 -21.06
C PRO A 53 6.09 -1.16 -22.36
N PRO A 54 6.54 -0.52 -23.46
CA PRO A 54 6.96 -1.26 -24.64
C PRO A 54 8.12 -2.21 -24.32
N ARG A 55 8.19 -3.32 -25.05
CA ARG A 55 9.30 -4.27 -25.00
C ARG A 55 10.62 -3.57 -25.32
N GLY A 56 11.62 -3.77 -24.47
CA GLY A 56 12.96 -3.19 -24.64
C GLY A 56 13.08 -1.71 -24.28
N GLN A 57 12.02 -1.10 -23.75
CA GLN A 57 12.04 0.27 -23.24
C GLN A 57 12.08 0.28 -21.71
N ALA A 58 12.68 1.32 -21.15
CA ALA A 58 12.66 1.53 -19.70
C ALA A 58 11.24 1.84 -19.22
N MET A 59 10.96 1.50 -17.96
CA MET A 59 9.75 1.95 -17.29
C MET A 59 9.81 3.46 -17.03
N ASN A 60 8.70 4.14 -17.26
CA ASN A 60 8.42 5.43 -16.61
C ASN A 60 8.12 5.18 -15.13
N ILE A 61 8.97 5.67 -14.25
CA ILE A 61 8.96 5.37 -12.80
C ILE A 61 8.56 6.63 -12.04
N MET A 62 7.60 6.49 -11.14
CA MET A 62 7.34 7.47 -10.09
C MET A 62 8.05 7.03 -8.81
N PHE A 63 8.77 7.94 -8.16
CA PHE A 63 9.34 7.70 -6.83
C PHE A 63 8.61 8.56 -5.81
N HIS A 64 8.36 8.01 -4.62
CA HIS A 64 7.84 8.76 -3.48
C HIS A 64 8.37 8.20 -2.15
N SER A 65 8.41 9.03 -1.12
CA SER A 65 8.83 8.68 0.23
C SER A 65 8.13 9.61 1.22
N CYS A 66 7.99 9.20 2.48
CA CYS A 66 7.53 10.08 3.57
C CYS A 66 6.18 10.77 3.25
N ASN A 67 5.18 9.98 2.85
CA ASN A 67 3.91 10.49 2.32
C ASN A 67 2.86 10.81 3.41
N GLY A 68 3.27 10.88 4.67
CA GLY A 68 2.41 11.23 5.79
C GLY A 68 2.76 12.61 6.35
N PHE A 69 2.09 12.95 7.45
CA PHE A 69 2.35 14.17 8.20
C PHE A 69 2.89 13.78 9.57
N SER A 70 3.89 14.52 10.05
CA SER A 70 4.33 14.38 11.43
C SER A 70 3.26 14.91 12.38
N ALA A 71 3.28 14.46 13.65
CA ALA A 71 2.36 14.95 14.68
C ALA A 71 2.41 16.48 14.90
N SER A 72 3.50 17.13 14.50
CA SER A 72 3.68 18.58 14.60
C SER A 72 3.10 19.37 13.43
N ALA A 73 2.67 18.71 12.36
CA ALA A 73 2.15 19.35 11.15
C ALA A 73 0.62 19.22 11.13
N ASN A 74 -0.07 20.32 10.83
CA ASN A 74 -1.50 20.29 10.54
C ASN A 74 -1.70 20.03 9.04
N PRO A 75 -2.25 18.86 8.63
CA PRO A 75 -2.44 18.55 7.22
C PRO A 75 -3.38 19.54 6.50
N ASP A 76 -4.33 20.14 7.21
CA ASP A 76 -5.33 21.05 6.63
C ASP A 76 -4.69 22.31 6.05
N ASP A 77 -3.58 22.77 6.64
CA ASP A 77 -2.81 23.93 6.13
C ASP A 77 -2.18 23.63 4.76
N LEU A 78 -2.06 22.35 4.41
CA LEU A 78 -1.47 21.84 3.17
C LEU A 78 -2.52 21.19 2.24
N SER A 79 -3.81 21.31 2.57
CA SER A 79 -4.90 20.61 1.88
C SER A 79 -4.74 19.08 1.88
N GLY A 80 -4.17 18.53 2.95
CA GLY A 80 -3.88 17.11 3.08
C GLY A 80 -2.86 16.60 2.04
N PRO A 81 -2.83 15.28 1.77
CA PRO A 81 -1.92 14.70 0.78
C PRO A 81 -2.39 14.92 -0.68
N ASP A 82 -3.60 15.46 -0.85
CA ASP A 82 -4.30 15.59 -2.13
C ASP A 82 -3.52 16.33 -3.22
N PRO A 83 -2.88 17.50 -2.98
CA PRO A 83 -2.22 18.24 -4.05
C PRO A 83 -1.14 17.43 -4.76
N MET A 84 -0.34 16.68 -3.98
CA MET A 84 0.73 15.84 -4.51
C MET A 84 0.14 14.67 -5.33
N TRP A 85 -0.82 13.93 -4.78
CA TRP A 85 -1.42 12.79 -5.49
C TRP A 85 -2.22 13.22 -6.71
N ARG A 86 -2.81 14.41 -6.69
CA ARG A 86 -3.49 14.99 -7.86
C ARG A 86 -2.51 15.29 -8.98
N ASP A 87 -1.34 15.85 -8.67
CA ASP A 87 -0.28 16.08 -9.68
C ASP A 87 0.23 14.76 -10.28
N VAL A 88 0.41 13.75 -9.44
CA VAL A 88 0.76 12.38 -9.88
C VAL A 88 -0.29 11.81 -10.81
N LEU A 89 -1.59 11.93 -10.47
CA LEU A 89 -2.68 11.42 -11.29
C LEU A 89 -2.80 12.19 -12.62
N ASN A 90 -2.62 13.50 -12.61
CA ASN A 90 -2.60 14.33 -13.82
C ASN A 90 -1.44 13.94 -14.74
N THR A 91 -0.25 13.73 -14.17
CA THR A 91 0.92 13.26 -14.91
C THR A 91 0.68 11.85 -15.46
N HIS A 92 0.12 10.93 -14.66
CA HIS A 92 -0.20 9.58 -15.12
C HIS A 92 -1.21 9.58 -16.27
N GLN A 93 -2.14 10.55 -16.31
CA GLN A 93 -3.12 10.68 -17.39
C GLN A 93 -2.49 11.07 -18.72
N SER A 94 -1.47 11.95 -18.71
CA SER A 94 -0.79 12.43 -19.91
C SER A 94 0.40 11.53 -20.32
N GLN A 95 1.15 11.05 -19.34
CA GLN A 95 2.32 10.19 -19.50
C GLN A 95 2.29 9.08 -18.43
N PRO A 96 1.78 7.88 -18.76
CA PRO A 96 1.54 6.87 -17.74
C PRO A 96 2.82 6.40 -17.05
N PHE A 97 2.78 6.38 -15.73
CA PHE A 97 3.74 5.65 -14.91
C PHE A 97 3.49 4.14 -15.02
N HIS A 98 4.56 3.35 -15.09
CA HIS A 98 4.50 1.89 -15.16
C HIS A 98 4.73 1.23 -13.81
N VAL A 99 5.44 1.93 -12.91
CA VAL A 99 5.74 1.47 -11.55
C VAL A 99 5.89 2.67 -10.64
N MET A 100 5.46 2.49 -9.39
CA MET A 100 5.73 3.40 -8.29
C MET A 100 6.72 2.72 -7.35
N ILE A 101 7.78 3.44 -6.97
CA ILE A 101 8.77 2.98 -6.00
C ILE A 101 8.62 3.81 -4.73
N GLY A 102 8.26 3.14 -3.64
CA GLY A 102 8.23 3.73 -2.30
C GLY A 102 9.60 3.66 -1.63
N GLY A 103 10.09 4.79 -1.12
CA GLY A 103 11.36 4.91 -0.40
C GLY A 103 11.29 4.60 1.10
N GLY A 104 10.12 4.21 1.63
CA GLY A 104 9.86 4.12 3.07
C GLY A 104 8.93 5.22 3.60
N ASP A 105 8.48 5.07 4.84
CA ASP A 105 7.55 5.99 5.52
C ASP A 105 6.27 6.28 4.71
N GLN A 106 5.59 5.23 4.24
CA GLN A 106 4.30 5.37 3.58
C GLN A 106 3.12 5.46 4.57
N ILE A 107 3.27 4.83 5.74
CA ILE A 107 2.24 4.75 6.78
C ILE A 107 2.87 5.23 8.08
N TYR A 108 2.29 6.25 8.69
CA TYR A 108 2.73 6.84 9.95
C TYR A 108 1.80 6.35 11.04
N ASN A 109 2.26 5.38 11.83
CA ASN A 109 1.50 4.80 12.95
C ASN A 109 2.17 5.12 14.30
N ASP A 110 3.04 6.13 14.36
CA ASP A 110 3.78 6.47 15.57
C ASP A 110 2.85 6.85 16.75
N SER A 111 1.63 7.34 16.47
CA SER A 111 0.67 7.69 17.51
C SER A 111 0.13 6.48 18.27
N VAL A 112 0.30 5.25 17.75
CA VAL A 112 0.01 4.01 18.50
C VAL A 112 0.76 3.97 19.84
N ALA A 113 1.93 4.62 19.91
CA ALA A 113 2.74 4.74 21.12
C ALA A 113 2.05 5.52 22.26
N HIS A 114 1.09 6.38 21.92
CA HIS A 114 0.41 7.26 22.89
C HIS A 114 -1.09 6.98 22.98
N GLU A 115 -1.67 6.34 21.97
CA GLU A 115 -3.09 6.01 21.91
C GLU A 115 -3.39 4.59 22.42
N CYS A 116 -2.38 3.70 22.48
CA CYS A 116 -2.50 2.37 23.08
C CYS A 116 -1.77 2.32 24.43
N SER A 117 -2.54 2.28 25.52
CA SER A 117 -2.03 2.33 26.89
C SER A 117 -1.10 1.16 27.23
N LEU A 118 -1.41 -0.06 26.80
CA LEU A 118 -0.57 -1.24 27.06
C LEU A 118 0.74 -1.19 26.27
N PHE A 119 0.74 -0.58 25.09
CA PHE A 119 1.96 -0.35 24.32
C PHE A 119 2.81 0.75 24.93
N ASP A 120 2.20 1.84 25.41
CA ASP A 120 2.90 2.90 26.13
C ASP A 120 3.58 2.36 27.41
N GLU A 121 2.87 1.54 28.20
CA GLU A 121 3.45 0.86 29.37
C GLU A 121 4.65 -0.01 29.01
N TRP A 122 4.59 -0.72 27.88
CA TRP A 122 5.73 -1.50 27.38
C TRP A 122 6.89 -0.60 26.94
N LEU A 123 6.60 0.55 26.32
CA LEU A 123 7.61 1.53 25.92
C LEU A 123 8.37 2.08 27.13
N ASP A 124 7.68 2.28 28.25
CA ASP A 124 8.22 2.80 29.52
C ASP A 124 9.15 1.83 30.28
N ILE A 125 9.22 0.55 29.89
CA ILE A 125 10.14 -0.41 30.51
C ILE A 125 11.60 -0.04 30.19
N ARG A 126 12.30 0.53 31.17
CA ARG A 126 13.69 1.01 30.98
C ARG A 126 14.75 -0.09 31.00
N HIS A 127 14.50 -1.20 31.71
CA HIS A 127 15.47 -2.28 31.85
C HIS A 127 15.46 -3.17 30.59
N PRO A 128 16.55 -3.23 29.79
CA PRO A 128 16.52 -3.87 28.47
C PRO A 128 16.11 -5.35 28.51
N GLN A 129 16.58 -6.09 29.51
CA GLN A 129 16.23 -7.50 29.66
C GLN A 129 14.74 -7.69 30.03
N HIS A 130 14.17 -6.79 30.82
CA HIS A 130 12.76 -6.87 31.18
C HIS A 130 11.88 -6.48 30.00
N LYS A 131 12.26 -5.44 29.25
CA LYS A 131 11.54 -5.02 28.04
C LYS A 131 11.51 -6.12 26.99
N HIS A 132 12.65 -6.78 26.77
CA HIS A 132 12.76 -7.88 25.82
C HIS A 132 11.99 -9.14 26.26
N ALA A 133 11.90 -9.39 27.57
CA ALA A 133 11.15 -10.53 28.12
C ALA A 133 9.65 -10.26 28.31
N ALA A 134 9.20 -9.01 28.20
CA ALA A 134 7.80 -8.64 28.34
C ALA A 134 6.96 -9.30 27.22
N ALA A 135 5.83 -9.90 27.61
CA ALA A 135 4.96 -10.60 26.67
C ALA A 135 4.14 -9.62 25.84
N PHE A 136 4.03 -9.88 24.53
CA PHE A 136 3.00 -9.27 23.69
C PHE A 136 1.67 -9.98 23.97
N THR A 137 0.88 -9.42 24.89
CA THR A 137 -0.36 -10.05 25.37
C THR A 137 -1.47 -9.94 24.33
N ALA A 138 -2.46 -10.83 24.41
CA ALA A 138 -3.63 -10.76 23.54
C ALA A 138 -4.39 -9.42 23.68
N SER A 139 -4.49 -8.88 24.90
CA SER A 139 -5.13 -7.59 25.15
C SER A 139 -4.37 -6.42 24.52
N MET A 140 -3.04 -6.47 24.55
CA MET A 140 -2.20 -5.46 23.90
C MET A 140 -2.31 -5.54 22.37
N GLN A 141 -2.37 -6.76 21.82
CA GLN A 141 -2.66 -6.95 20.40
C GLN A 141 -4.05 -6.41 20.04
N ASP A 142 -5.08 -6.72 20.83
CA ASP A 142 -6.44 -6.21 20.60
C ASP A 142 -6.50 -4.69 20.61
N GLU A 143 -5.85 -4.04 21.59
CA GLU A 143 -5.79 -2.57 21.69
C GLU A 143 -5.07 -1.95 20.48
N MET A 144 -3.93 -2.51 20.07
CA MET A 144 -3.16 -2.01 18.92
C MET A 144 -3.84 -2.21 17.57
N GLU A 145 -4.73 -3.21 17.45
CA GLU A 145 -5.47 -3.50 16.21
C GLU A 145 -6.80 -2.73 16.12
N GLU A 146 -7.30 -2.18 17.24
CA GLU A 146 -8.48 -1.31 17.28
C GLU A 146 -8.15 0.16 16.97
N PHE A 147 -6.91 0.58 17.23
CA PHE A 147 -6.33 1.88 16.85
C PHE A 147 -6.34 2.09 15.32
#